data_AF-A0A944TJR5-F1
#
_entry.id   AF-A0A944TJR5-F1
#
_cell.length_a   1.000
_cell.length_b   1.000
_cell.length_c   1.000
_cell.angle_alpha   90.00
_cell.angle_beta   90.00
_cell.angle_gamma   90.00
#
_symmetry.space_group_name_H-M   'P 1'
#
loop_
_entity.id
_entity.type
_entity.pdbx_description
1 polymer ?
#
loop_
_entity_poly.entity_id
_entity_poly.type
_entity_poly.pdbx_seq_one_letter_code
_entity_poly.pdbx_strand_id
1 'polypeptide(L)' 'MVNSDLGNIRPISIEDEMKTSYLDYAMSVIVSRALPDVRDGLKPVQRRILYAMHDQGMRPTSS' A
#
# COMPACT_ATOMS: atom_id res chain seq x y z
N MET A 1 34.39 24.94 -16.31
CA MET A 1 34.01 24.74 -14.89
C MET A 1 32.50 24.78 -14.85
N VAL A 2 31.84 23.61 -14.87
CA VAL A 2 30.38 23.51 -14.92
C VAL A 2 29.84 23.50 -13.50
N ASN A 3 28.83 24.34 -13.28
CA ASN A 3 28.29 24.76 -11.99
C ASN A 3 27.85 23.60 -11.09
N SER A 4 28.35 23.65 -9.87
CA SER A 4 28.03 22.79 -8.74
C SER A 4 26.84 23.34 -7.94
N ASP A 5 25.63 23.31 -8.50
CA ASP A 5 24.39 23.65 -7.78
C ASP A 5 23.18 22.78 -8.20
N LEU A 6 23.44 21.49 -8.46
CA LEU A 6 22.37 20.48 -8.49
C LEU A 6 22.23 19.92 -7.08
N GLY A 7 21.28 20.47 -6.33
CA GLY A 7 21.08 20.19 -4.91
C GLY A 7 21.17 18.71 -4.53
N ASN A 8 22.05 18.39 -3.59
CA ASN A 8 22.20 17.13 -2.85
C ASN A 8 21.80 15.83 -3.59
N ILE A 9 22.19 15.68 -4.87
CA ILE A 9 21.94 14.45 -5.63
C ILE A 9 22.89 13.37 -5.11
N ARG A 10 22.33 12.39 -4.40
CA ARG A 10 23.07 11.22 -3.92
C ARG A 10 22.97 10.11 -4.98
N PRO A 11 24.07 9.74 -5.66
CA PRO A 11 24.04 8.59 -6.56
C PRO A 11 23.77 7.31 -5.76
N ILE A 12 22.91 6.44 -6.29
CA ILE A 12 22.58 5.13 -5.72
C ILE A 12 22.87 4.03 -6.76
N SER A 13 23.32 2.87 -6.30
CA SER A 13 23.47 1.69 -7.15
C SER A 13 22.11 1.20 -7.62
N ILE A 14 21.97 0.92 -8.92
CA ILE A 14 20.74 0.35 -9.49
C ILE A 14 20.42 -1.01 -8.87
N GLU A 15 21.43 -1.84 -8.58
CA GLU A 15 21.19 -3.16 -7.96
C GLU A 15 20.58 -3.04 -6.57
N ASP A 16 21.09 -2.10 -5.76
CA ASP A 16 20.60 -1.85 -4.40
C ASP A 16 19.18 -1.27 -4.41
N GLU A 17 18.92 -0.33 -5.33
CA GLU A 17 17.59 0.28 -5.50
C GLU A 17 16.57 -0.76 -5.96
N MET A 18 16.90 -1.56 -6.97
CA MET A 18 16.01 -2.60 -7.50
C MET A 18 15.66 -3.64 -6.44
N LYS A 19 16.63 -4.08 -5.63
CA LYS A 19 16.38 -5.03 -4.54
C LYS A 19 15.45 -4.43 -3.48
N THR A 20 15.68 -3.19 -3.10
CA THR A 20 14.89 -2.49 -2.07
C THR A 20 13.46 -2.27 -2.55
N SER A 21 13.31 -1.65 -3.73
CA SER A 21 12.01 -1.40 -4.36
C SER A 21 11.20 -2.68 -4.57
N TYR A 22 11.86 -3.78 -4.97
CA TYR A 22 11.18 -5.08 -5.12
C TYR A 22 10.66 -5.61 -3.79
N LEU A 23 11.48 -5.60 -2.73
CA LEU A 23 11.08 -6.08 -1.41
C LEU A 23 9.96 -5.23 -0.81
N ASP A 24 10.03 -3.91 -0.95
CA ASP A 24 9.01 -3.00 -0.45
C ASP A 24 7.67 -3.23 -1.16
N TYR A 25 7.70 -3.37 -2.49
CA TYR A 25 6.49 -3.67 -3.24
C TYR A 25 5.94 -5.06 -2.86
N ALA A 26 6.77 -6.10 -2.83
CA ALA A 26 6.35 -7.45 -2.49
C ALA A 26 5.73 -7.51 -1.08
N MET A 27 6.36 -6.89 -0.09
CA MET A 27 5.84 -6.84 1.27
C MET A 27 4.51 -6.09 1.34
N SER A 28 4.38 -4.96 0.64
CA SER A 28 3.13 -4.21 0.56
C SER A 28 1.99 -5.05 -0.01
N VAL A 29 2.27 -5.85 -1.04
CA VAL A 29 1.28 -6.72 -1.69
C VAL A 29 0.85 -7.84 -0.76
N ILE A 30 1.80 -8.52 -0.12
CA ILE A 30 1.52 -9.66 0.77
C ILE A 30 0.64 -9.22 1.94
N VAL A 31 1.05 -8.15 2.63
CA VAL A 31 0.40 -7.70 3.87
C VAL A 31 -0.90 -6.94 3.60
N SER A 32 -0.91 -6.07 2.59
CA SER A 32 -1.99 -5.08 2.44
C SER A 32 -2.96 -5.36 1.29
N ARG A 33 -2.79 -6.45 0.54
CA ARG A 33 -3.63 -6.73 -0.63
C ARG A 33 -3.98 -8.21 -0.80
N ALA A 34 -2.99 -9.09 -0.72
CA ALA A 34 -3.12 -10.47 -1.14
C ALA A 34 -3.73 -11.37 -0.05
N LEU A 35 -3.20 -11.31 1.17
CA LEU A 35 -3.61 -12.20 2.26
C LEU A 35 -4.75 -11.58 3.10
N PRO A 36 -5.77 -12.36 3.47
CA PRO A 36 -6.79 -11.93 4.41
C PRO A 36 -6.27 -11.90 5.85
N ASP A 37 -6.89 -11.09 6.70
CA ASP A 37 -6.60 -11.08 8.14
C ASP A 37 -7.22 -12.34 8.79
N VAL A 38 -6.49 -12.99 9.70
CA VAL A 38 -6.93 -14.24 10.34
C VAL A 38 -8.15 -14.06 11.25
N ARG A 39 -8.39 -12.84 11.74
CA ARG A 39 -9.46 -12.55 12.70
C ARG A 39 -10.83 -12.53 12.04
N ASP A 40 -10.90 -11.99 10.83
CA ASP A 40 -12.16 -11.76 10.11
C ASP A 40 -12.22 -12.48 8.75
N GLY A 41 -11.10 -13.00 8.25
CA GLY A 41 -11.00 -13.61 6.92
C GLY A 41 -11.14 -12.61 5.77
N LEU A 42 -11.18 -11.31 6.04
CA LEU A 42 -11.46 -10.28 5.04
C LEU A 42 -10.18 -9.69 4.46
N LYS A 43 -10.20 -9.46 3.14
CA LYS A 43 -9.20 -8.63 2.47
C LYS A 43 -9.41 -7.15 2.81
N PRO A 44 -8.36 -6.32 2.80
CA PRO A 44 -8.48 -4.89 3.12
C PRO A 44 -9.54 -4.13 2.31
N VAL A 45 -9.76 -4.49 1.04
CA VAL A 45 -10.79 -3.87 0.20
C VAL A 45 -12.21 -4.17 0.70
N GLN A 46 -12.48 -5.40 1.14
CA GLN A 46 -13.79 -5.82 1.62
C GLN A 46 -14.15 -5.08 2.91
N ARG A 47 -13.18 -4.96 3.84
CA ARG A 47 -13.36 -4.22 5.09
C ARG A 47 -13.74 -2.75 4.84
N ARG A 48 -13.10 -2.09 3.87
CA ARG A 48 -13.42 -0.70 3.50
C ARG A 48 -14.82 -0.56 2.91
N ILE A 49 -15.23 -1.50 2.06
CA ILE A 49 -16.58 -1.51 1.47
C ILE A 49 -17.63 -1.66 2.56
N LEU A 50 -17.49 -2.66 3.44
CA LEU A 50 -18.45 -2.89 4.52
C LEU A 50 -18.51 -1.72 5.50
N TYR A 51 -17.36 -1.10 5.81
CA TYR A 51 -17.32 0.09 6.65
C TYR A 51 -18.04 1.28 6.00
N ALA A 52 -17.81 1.53 4.70
CA ALA A 52 -18.50 2.60 3.97
C ALA A 52 -20.01 2.35 3.89
N MET A 53 -20.44 1.11 3.61
CA MET A 53 -21.87 0.75 3.62
C MET A 53 -22.52 1.01 4.98
N HIS A 54 -21.82 0.68 6.07
CA HIS A 54 -22.29 0.95 7.42
C HIS A 54 -22.42 2.46 7.71
N ASP A 55 -21.43 3.25 7.30
CA ASP A 55 -21.41 4.71 7.45
C ASP A 55 -22.54 5.41 6.65
N GLN A 56 -22.84 4.90 5.45
CA GLN A 56 -23.93 5.38 4.60
C GLN A 56 -25.31 4.83 5.01
N GLY A 57 -25.41 4.07 6.10
CA GLY A 57 -26.68 3.56 6.60
C GLY A 57 -27.32 2.46 5.75
N MET A 58 -26.58 1.85 4.82
CA MET A 58 -27.05 0.76 3.93
C MET A 58 -27.18 -0.56 4.71
N ARG A 59 -28.13 -0.61 5.65
CA ARG A 59 -28.39 -1.78 6.48
C ARG A 59 -29.46 -2.64 5.83
N PRO A 60 -29.46 -3.96 6.02
CA PRO A 60 -30.51 -4.81 5.45
C PRO A 60 -31.94 -4.41 5.86
N THR A 61 -32.09 -3.71 7.00
CA THR A 61 -33.36 -3.26 7.55
C THR A 61 -33.65 -1.77 7.34
N SER A 62 -32.75 -1.01 6.69
CA SER A 62 -33.04 0.38 6.35
C SER A 62 -34.08 0.40 5.22
N SER A 63 -35.26 0.94 5.53
CA SER A 63 -36.39 1.12 4.62
C SER A 63 -36.18 2.33 3.72
#